data_AF-A0A498I7W2-F1
#
_entry.id   AF-A0A498I7W2-F1
#
_cell.length_a   1.000
_cell.length_b   1.000
_cell.length_c   1.000
_cell.angle_alpha   90.00
_cell.angle_beta   90.00
_cell.angle_gamma   90.00
#
_symmetry.space_group_name_H-M   'P 1'
#
loop_
_entity.id
_entity.type
_entity.pdbx_description
1 polymer ?
#
loop_
_entity_poly.entity_id
_entity_poly.type
_entity_poly.pdbx_seq_one_letter_code
_entity_poly.pdbx_strand_id
1 'polypeptide(L)'
;MEQLSYMLTPQERTITFVSDRNKGLLESMATVFPHSHHAFCLEHLKRNVFGKYPTGCGKIFKDHIVHLFCKCAYAPTSEAFDMHLRVLRDEGGFVMRTFLDSLPKENWSNAFFEGARYGEMWSNVAESFNSWIFEERPMLIYQLDDGVFVHVINVKSKVPCEHAVATIIKDDGNPYDYVEDFFTDEYCKSSYSFPIYPIPNIDRHDINGHEEIVVEPPLTKKQSGRPKLKRMKSIGE
;
A
#
# COMPACT_ATOMS: atom_id res chain seq x y z
N MET A 1 -13.00 5.51 8.08
CA MET A 1 -13.51 5.66 6.70
C MET A 1 -13.96 7.09 6.42
N GLU A 2 -14.66 7.78 7.33
CA GLU A 2 -15.15 9.16 7.12
C GLU A 2 -14.05 10.18 6.85
N GLN A 3 -12.94 10.16 7.61
CA GLN A 3 -11.79 11.05 7.35
C GLN A 3 -11.18 10.82 5.96
N LEU A 4 -11.10 9.56 5.53
CA LEU A 4 -10.61 9.20 4.20
C LEU A 4 -11.55 9.75 3.13
N SER A 5 -12.86 9.65 3.35
CA SER A 5 -13.88 10.22 2.47
C SER A 5 -13.77 11.73 2.38
N TYR A 6 -13.60 12.42 3.50
CA TYR A 6 -13.39 13.87 3.51
C TYR A 6 -12.19 14.30 2.67
N MET A 7 -11.09 13.54 2.71
CA MET A 7 -9.88 13.88 1.93
C MET A 7 -10.02 13.53 0.45
N LEU A 8 -10.76 12.47 0.11
CA LEU A 8 -10.77 11.89 -1.23
C LEU A 8 -12.01 12.26 -2.06
N THR A 9 -13.17 12.46 -1.45
CA THR A 9 -14.42 12.81 -2.16
C THR A 9 -14.36 14.14 -2.91
N PRO A 10 -13.67 15.21 -2.45
CA PRO A 10 -13.57 16.45 -3.21
C PRO A 10 -12.77 16.32 -4.51
N GLN A 11 -12.07 15.20 -4.70
CA GLN A 11 -11.24 14.95 -5.88
C GLN A 11 -12.03 14.30 -7.03
N GLU A 12 -13.31 13.93 -6.79
CA GLU A 12 -14.22 13.25 -7.73
C GLU A 12 -13.64 11.98 -8.40
N ARG A 13 -12.58 11.40 -7.81
CA ARG A 13 -11.93 10.21 -8.35
C ARG A 13 -12.72 8.96 -7.99
N THR A 14 -12.92 8.07 -8.96
CA THR A 14 -13.38 6.70 -8.69
C THR A 14 -12.26 5.91 -8.02
N ILE A 15 -12.49 5.48 -6.78
CA ILE A 15 -11.52 4.72 -6.00
C ILE A 15 -11.86 3.24 -6.07
N THR A 16 -10.83 2.42 -6.23
CA THR A 16 -10.93 0.97 -6.05
C THR A 16 -10.25 0.59 -4.75
N PHE A 17 -11.02 0.02 -3.82
CA PHE A 17 -10.50 -0.52 -2.57
C PHE A 17 -10.17 -1.99 -2.74
N VAL A 18 -9.06 -2.45 -2.16
CA VAL A 18 -8.72 -3.88 -2.05
C VAL A 18 -8.54 -4.21 -0.57
N SER A 19 -9.37 -5.09 -0.02
CA SER A 19 -9.29 -5.43 1.40
C SER A 19 -9.89 -6.79 1.72
N ASP A 20 -9.83 -7.19 2.98
CA ASP A 20 -10.50 -8.39 3.46
C ASP A 20 -12.05 -8.26 3.37
N ARG A 21 -12.73 -9.41 3.39
CA ARG A 21 -14.19 -9.51 3.36
C ARG A 21 -14.81 -9.32 4.75
N ASN A 22 -14.27 -8.42 5.58
CA ASN A 22 -14.83 -8.14 6.90
C ASN A 22 -16.17 -7.40 6.78
N LYS A 23 -17.21 -7.91 7.46
CA LYS A 23 -18.56 -7.36 7.43
C LYS A 23 -18.62 -5.87 7.81
N GLY A 24 -17.91 -5.48 8.87
CA GLY A 24 -17.91 -4.09 9.32
C GLY A 24 -17.29 -3.14 8.29
N LEU A 25 -16.31 -3.63 7.52
CA LEU A 25 -15.71 -2.85 6.45
C LEU A 25 -16.65 -2.72 5.25
N LEU A 26 -17.32 -3.81 4.85
CA LEU A 26 -18.30 -3.81 3.76
C LEU A 26 -19.44 -2.83 4.02
N GLU A 27 -19.99 -2.83 5.23
CA GLU A 27 -21.05 -1.91 5.65
C GLU A 27 -20.57 -0.45 5.65
N SER A 28 -19.36 -0.20 6.16
CA SER A 28 -18.78 1.14 6.18
C SER A 28 -18.46 1.66 4.76
N MET A 29 -17.95 0.82 3.87
CA MET A 29 -17.69 1.21 2.47
C MET A 29 -18.97 1.54 1.71
N ALA A 30 -20.02 0.72 1.87
CA ALA A 30 -21.32 0.99 1.25
C ALA A 30 -21.92 2.33 1.71
N THR A 31 -21.65 2.73 2.96
CA THR A 31 -22.15 3.99 3.54
C THR A 31 -21.32 5.20 3.10
N VAL A 32 -20.00 5.07 3.12
CA VAL A 32 -19.07 6.20 2.98
C VAL A 32 -18.59 6.40 1.54
N PHE A 33 -18.56 5.33 0.75
CA PHE A 33 -18.07 5.30 -0.63
C PHE A 33 -19.02 4.49 -1.55
N PRO A 34 -20.29 4.89 -1.69
CA PRO A 34 -21.31 4.11 -2.41
C PRO A 34 -21.01 3.90 -3.90
N HIS A 35 -20.17 4.76 -4.49
CA HIS A 35 -19.78 4.70 -5.90
C HIS A 35 -18.38 4.12 -6.13
N SER A 36 -17.69 3.69 -5.08
CA SER A 36 -16.36 3.08 -5.20
C SER A 36 -16.47 1.58 -5.43
N HIS A 37 -15.53 1.05 -6.20
CA HIS A 37 -15.43 -0.40 -6.38
C HIS A 37 -14.66 -1.02 -5.22
N HIS A 38 -15.05 -2.22 -4.84
CA HIS A 38 -14.40 -2.94 -3.75
C HIS A 38 -14.02 -4.35 -4.20
N ALA A 39 -12.72 -4.62 -4.20
CA ALA A 39 -12.16 -5.93 -4.47
C ALA A 39 -11.84 -6.65 -3.16
N PHE A 40 -12.15 -7.92 -3.11
CA PHE A 40 -11.72 -8.80 -2.04
C PHE A 40 -10.29 -9.25 -2.30
N CYS A 41 -9.44 -9.08 -1.30
CA CYS A 41 -8.06 -9.55 -1.35
C CYS A 41 -8.02 -11.06 -1.60
N LEU A 42 -7.36 -11.45 -2.69
CA LEU A 42 -7.26 -12.84 -3.10
C LEU A 42 -6.49 -13.69 -2.08
N GLU A 43 -5.50 -13.14 -1.39
CA GLU A 43 -4.74 -13.87 -0.37
C GLU A 43 -5.63 -14.28 0.82
N HIS A 44 -6.51 -13.38 1.27
CA HIS A 44 -7.52 -13.69 2.28
C HIS A 44 -8.53 -14.72 1.77
N LEU A 45 -8.96 -14.63 0.51
CA LEU A 45 -9.87 -15.60 -0.08
C LEU A 45 -9.22 -16.99 -0.21
N LYS A 46 -7.94 -17.08 -0.58
CA LYS A 46 -7.18 -18.34 -0.61
C LYS A 46 -7.15 -19.00 0.76
N ARG A 47 -6.83 -18.24 1.82
CA ARG A 47 -6.86 -18.75 3.20
C ARG A 47 -8.26 -19.22 3.61
N ASN A 48 -9.30 -18.46 3.23
CA ASN A 48 -10.69 -18.84 3.49
C ASN A 48 -11.06 -20.14 2.78
N VAL A 49 -10.73 -20.27 1.50
CA VAL A 49 -10.94 -21.49 0.69
C VAL A 49 -10.22 -22.68 1.33
N PHE A 50 -8.94 -22.52 1.68
CA PHE A 50 -8.15 -23.56 2.35
C PHE A 50 -8.80 -24.00 3.68
N GLY A 51 -9.28 -23.03 4.46
CA GLY A 51 -9.92 -23.25 5.76
C GLY A 51 -11.33 -23.85 5.68
N LYS A 52 -11.98 -23.88 4.52
CA LYS A 52 -13.29 -24.55 4.37
C LYS A 52 -13.22 -26.06 4.48
N TYR A 53 -12.05 -26.64 4.21
CA TYR A 53 -11.87 -28.09 4.25
C TYR A 53 -11.28 -28.53 5.60
N PRO A 54 -11.78 -29.62 6.20
CA PRO A 54 -11.24 -30.15 7.46
C PRO A 54 -9.74 -30.46 7.38
N THR A 55 -9.02 -30.40 8.49
CA THR A 55 -7.57 -30.69 8.55
C THR A 55 -7.22 -32.12 8.08
N GLY A 56 -8.14 -33.07 8.21
CA GLY A 56 -7.98 -34.44 7.69
C GLY A 56 -8.03 -34.54 6.16
N CYS A 57 -8.51 -33.51 5.47
CA CYS A 57 -8.43 -33.43 4.01
C CYS A 57 -6.97 -33.09 3.66
N GLY A 58 -6.25 -34.00 3.01
CA GLY A 58 -4.81 -33.88 2.80
C GLY A 58 -4.40 -32.53 2.17
N LYS A 59 -3.25 -32.00 2.59
CA LYS A 59 -2.75 -30.68 2.15
C LYS A 59 -2.74 -30.52 0.62
N ILE A 60 -2.31 -31.57 -0.10
CA ILE A 60 -2.25 -31.60 -1.56
C ILE A 60 -3.60 -31.28 -2.20
N PHE A 61 -4.68 -31.86 -1.67
CA PHE A 61 -6.02 -31.59 -2.16
C PHE A 61 -6.42 -30.12 -1.93
N LYS A 62 -6.18 -29.61 -0.72
CA LYS A 62 -6.51 -28.21 -0.40
C LYS A 62 -5.74 -27.23 -1.28
N ASP A 63 -4.44 -27.47 -1.48
CA ASP A 63 -3.58 -26.65 -2.34
C ASP A 63 -4.07 -26.68 -3.79
N HIS A 64 -4.51 -27.85 -4.28
CA HIS A 64 -5.11 -28.01 -5.60
C HIS A 64 -6.42 -27.22 -5.76
N ILE A 65 -7.31 -27.29 -4.77
CA ILE A 65 -8.56 -26.51 -4.78
C ILE A 65 -8.27 -25.00 -4.77
N VAL A 66 -7.30 -24.56 -3.96
CA VAL A 66 -6.85 -23.16 -3.95
C VAL A 66 -6.27 -22.75 -5.31
N HIS A 67 -5.53 -23.64 -5.97
CA HIS A 67 -5.00 -23.39 -7.31
C HIS A 67 -6.12 -23.22 -8.36
N LEU A 68 -7.13 -24.10 -8.35
CA LEU A 68 -8.30 -23.97 -9.21
C LEU A 68 -9.07 -22.66 -8.94
N PHE A 69 -9.19 -22.26 -7.67
CA PHE A 69 -9.78 -20.99 -7.29
C PHE A 69 -9.00 -19.79 -7.88
N CYS A 70 -7.67 -19.82 -7.81
CA CYS A 70 -6.83 -18.79 -8.44
C CYS A 70 -7.01 -18.75 -9.97
N LYS A 71 -7.14 -19.91 -10.65
CA LYS A 71 -7.45 -19.94 -12.09
C LYS A 71 -8.76 -19.25 -12.43
N CYS A 72 -9.77 -19.37 -11.58
CA CYS A 72 -11.01 -18.60 -11.71
C CYS A 72 -10.73 -17.10 -11.51
N ALA A 73 -10.07 -16.74 -10.41
CA ALA A 73 -9.80 -15.34 -10.07
C ALA A 73 -9.05 -14.58 -11.17
N TYR A 74 -8.05 -15.23 -11.79
CA TYR A 74 -7.22 -14.66 -12.84
C TYR A 74 -7.76 -14.84 -14.27
N ALA A 75 -8.92 -15.48 -14.45
CA ALA A 75 -9.48 -15.69 -15.77
C ALA A 75 -9.70 -14.35 -16.50
N PRO A 76 -9.19 -14.20 -17.75
CA PRO A 76 -9.25 -12.93 -18.46
C PRO A 76 -10.59 -12.66 -19.13
N THR A 77 -11.43 -13.69 -19.34
CA THR A 77 -12.75 -13.57 -19.96
C THR A 77 -13.81 -14.32 -19.16
N SER A 78 -15.07 -13.97 -19.36
CA SER A 78 -16.24 -14.63 -18.77
C SER A 78 -16.26 -16.12 -19.10
N GLU A 79 -15.92 -16.50 -20.33
CA GLU A 79 -15.96 -17.89 -20.79
C GLU A 79 -14.87 -18.73 -20.11
N ALA A 80 -13.65 -18.19 -20.01
CA ALA A 80 -12.56 -18.82 -19.30
C ALA A 80 -12.88 -18.96 -17.81
N PHE A 81 -13.52 -17.94 -17.21
CA PHE A 81 -13.98 -17.98 -15.83
C PHE A 81 -15.00 -19.11 -15.64
N ASP A 82 -16.05 -19.16 -16.45
CA ASP A 82 -17.10 -20.18 -16.32
C ASP A 82 -16.58 -21.60 -16.54
N MET A 83 -15.61 -21.78 -17.44
CA MET A 83 -14.90 -23.04 -17.61
C MET A 83 -14.16 -23.45 -16.34
N HIS A 84 -13.34 -22.57 -15.76
CA HIS A 84 -12.60 -22.87 -14.53
C HIS A 84 -13.55 -23.06 -13.34
N LEU A 85 -14.62 -22.28 -13.25
CA LEU A 85 -15.60 -22.35 -12.17
C LEU A 85 -16.32 -23.70 -12.16
N ARG A 86 -16.63 -24.26 -13.33
CA ARG A 86 -17.19 -25.62 -13.44
C ARG A 86 -16.27 -26.66 -12.82
N VAL A 87 -14.99 -26.68 -13.23
CA VAL A 87 -13.99 -27.62 -12.68
C VAL A 87 -13.85 -27.45 -11.17
N LEU A 88 -13.76 -26.21 -10.68
CA LEU A 88 -13.67 -25.92 -9.25
C LEU A 88 -14.90 -26.41 -8.47
N ARG A 89 -16.11 -26.25 -9.02
CA ARG A 89 -17.36 -26.71 -8.39
C ARG A 89 -17.48 -28.22 -8.36
N ASP A 90 -16.98 -28.90 -9.39
CA ASP A 90 -17.02 -30.35 -9.49
C ASP A 90 -16.02 -30.98 -8.52
N GLU A 91 -14.76 -30.55 -8.56
CA GLU A 91 -13.69 -31.09 -7.71
C GLU A 91 -13.77 -30.62 -6.26
N GLY A 92 -14.20 -29.37 -6.02
CA GLY A 92 -14.36 -28.80 -4.69
C GLY A 92 -15.62 -29.26 -3.95
N GLY A 93 -16.54 -29.92 -4.65
CA GLY A 93 -17.74 -30.52 -4.08
C GLY A 93 -18.74 -29.52 -3.48
N PHE A 94 -19.62 -30.04 -2.61
CA PHE A 94 -20.68 -29.24 -1.98
C PHE A 94 -20.15 -28.07 -1.17
N VAL A 95 -19.04 -28.27 -0.45
CA VAL A 95 -18.40 -27.23 0.38
C VAL A 95 -18.02 -26.01 -0.48
N MET A 96 -17.41 -26.25 -1.65
CA MET A 96 -17.02 -25.16 -2.54
C MET A 96 -18.21 -24.48 -3.20
N ARG A 97 -19.21 -25.24 -3.65
CA ARG A 97 -20.43 -24.69 -4.25
C ARG A 97 -21.12 -23.70 -3.30
N THR A 98 -21.36 -24.13 -2.05
CA THR A 98 -21.95 -23.28 -1.02
C THR A 98 -21.11 -22.04 -0.72
N PHE A 99 -19.78 -22.16 -0.71
CA PHE A 99 -18.91 -21.01 -0.52
C PHE A 99 -19.03 -20.00 -1.68
N LEU A 100 -18.98 -20.49 -2.92
CA LEU A 100 -19.06 -19.66 -4.13
C LEU A 100 -20.41 -18.97 -4.27
N ASP A 101 -21.52 -19.60 -3.87
CA ASP A 101 -22.86 -18.99 -3.92
C ASP A 101 -22.98 -17.78 -3.00
N SER A 102 -22.19 -17.74 -1.93
CA SER A 102 -22.11 -16.59 -1.01
C SER A 102 -21.11 -15.51 -1.47
N LEU A 103 -20.36 -15.74 -2.55
CA LEU A 103 -19.20 -14.94 -2.94
C LEU A 103 -19.45 -14.23 -4.29
N PRO A 104 -19.81 -12.94 -4.31
CA PRO A 104 -20.07 -12.19 -5.54
C PRO A 104 -18.83 -12.13 -6.44
N LYS A 105 -18.94 -12.63 -7.67
CA LYS A 105 -17.83 -12.77 -8.63
C LYS A 105 -17.20 -11.43 -9.02
N GLU A 106 -18.00 -10.38 -8.98
CA GLU A 106 -17.65 -9.00 -9.29
C GLU A 106 -16.59 -8.45 -8.32
N ASN A 107 -16.42 -9.06 -7.14
CA ASN A 107 -15.47 -8.59 -6.13
C ASN A 107 -14.14 -9.36 -6.13
N TRP A 108 -13.99 -10.48 -6.83
CA TRP A 108 -12.77 -11.31 -6.72
C TRP A 108 -12.22 -11.85 -8.04
N SER A 109 -12.97 -11.77 -9.14
CA SER A 109 -12.54 -12.27 -10.44
C SER A 109 -12.10 -11.14 -11.36
N ASN A 110 -11.12 -11.37 -12.23
CA ASN A 110 -10.69 -10.38 -13.23
C ASN A 110 -11.76 -10.16 -14.31
N ALA A 111 -12.38 -11.25 -14.78
CA ALA A 111 -13.38 -11.20 -15.84
C ALA A 111 -14.62 -10.36 -15.51
N PHE A 112 -14.98 -10.19 -14.23
CA PHE A 112 -16.21 -9.51 -13.82
C PHE A 112 -15.98 -8.27 -12.94
N PHE A 113 -14.73 -7.92 -12.62
CA PHE A 113 -14.46 -6.74 -11.81
C PHE A 113 -14.47 -5.48 -12.68
N GLU A 114 -15.33 -4.52 -12.34
CA GLU A 114 -15.54 -3.32 -13.16
C GLU A 114 -14.57 -2.18 -12.85
N GLY A 115 -13.97 -2.16 -11.67
CA GLY A 115 -13.05 -1.09 -11.27
C GLY A 115 -11.61 -1.26 -11.77
N ALA A 116 -10.81 -0.20 -11.67
CA ALA A 116 -9.40 -0.24 -12.02
C ALA A 116 -8.55 -0.80 -10.85
N ARG A 117 -8.14 -2.07 -10.96
CA ARG A 117 -7.19 -2.71 -10.01
C ARG A 117 -5.73 -2.68 -10.43
N TYR A 118 -5.43 -2.33 -11.68
CA TYR A 118 -4.07 -2.30 -12.23
C TYR A 118 -3.26 -3.59 -11.98
N GLY A 119 -3.93 -4.75 -11.90
CA GLY A 119 -3.30 -6.04 -11.62
C GLY A 119 -3.14 -6.37 -10.13
N GLU A 120 -3.43 -5.43 -9.23
CA GLU A 120 -3.38 -5.64 -7.78
C GLU A 120 -4.57 -6.47 -7.30
N MET A 121 -4.29 -7.74 -6.98
CA MET A 121 -5.27 -8.68 -6.42
C MET A 121 -5.14 -8.82 -4.91
N TRP A 122 -4.07 -8.26 -4.34
CA TRP A 122 -3.61 -8.55 -2.99
C TRP A 122 -3.53 -7.26 -2.17
N SER A 123 -3.77 -7.38 -0.87
CA SER A 123 -3.43 -6.35 0.11
C SER A 123 -2.06 -6.60 0.74
N ASN A 124 -1.16 -7.32 0.04
CA ASN A 124 0.15 -7.72 0.59
C ASN A 124 0.99 -6.52 1.03
N VAL A 125 1.05 -5.45 0.22
CA VAL A 125 1.78 -4.22 0.58
C VAL A 125 1.22 -3.62 1.87
N ALA A 126 -0.11 -3.56 2.00
CA ALA A 126 -0.77 -3.04 3.18
C ALA A 126 -0.56 -3.96 4.40
N GLU A 127 -0.65 -5.28 4.25
CA GLU A 127 -0.42 -6.25 5.31
C GLU A 127 1.04 -6.24 5.80
N SER A 128 2.00 -6.24 4.88
CA SER A 128 3.43 -6.15 5.20
C SER A 128 3.74 -4.83 5.90
N PHE A 129 3.23 -3.71 5.38
CA PHE A 129 3.40 -2.41 6.04
C PHE A 129 2.79 -2.38 7.43
N ASN A 130 1.54 -2.87 7.60
CA ASN A 130 0.87 -2.94 8.90
C ASN A 130 1.64 -3.82 9.91
N SER A 131 2.28 -4.87 9.43
CA SER A 131 3.15 -5.71 10.27
C SER A 131 4.46 -5.00 10.62
N TRP A 132 5.04 -4.24 9.68
CA TRP A 132 6.28 -3.50 9.91
C TRP A 132 6.11 -2.40 10.96
N ILE A 133 4.99 -1.67 10.91
CA ILE A 133 4.74 -0.56 11.84
C ILE A 133 4.03 -1.00 13.11
N PHE A 134 3.94 -2.31 13.39
CA PHE A 134 3.10 -2.80 14.47
C PHE A 134 3.50 -2.24 15.84
N GLU A 135 4.80 -2.14 16.11
CA GLU A 135 5.36 -1.64 17.36
C GLU A 135 5.33 -0.11 17.43
N GLU A 136 5.43 0.55 16.27
CA GLU A 136 5.49 2.00 16.10
C GLU A 136 4.11 2.65 16.07
N ARG A 137 3.09 1.92 15.63
CA ARG A 137 1.71 2.40 15.50
C ARG A 137 1.12 3.05 16.77
N PRO A 138 1.37 2.54 18.00
CA PRO A 138 0.87 3.20 19.21
C PRO A 138 1.72 4.41 19.65
N MET A 139 2.85 4.69 19.00
CA MET A 139 3.75 5.79 19.39
C MET A 139 3.25 7.16 18.89
N LEU A 140 3.95 8.21 19.32
CA LEU A 140 3.69 9.56 18.82
C LEU A 140 4.07 9.66 17.34
N ILE A 141 3.41 10.57 16.60
CA ILE A 141 3.52 10.63 15.14
C ILE A 141 4.97 10.78 14.63
N TYR A 142 5.82 11.52 15.33
CA TYR A 142 7.23 11.67 14.96
C TYR A 142 8.03 10.38 15.18
N GLN A 143 7.68 9.60 16.20
CA GLN A 143 8.34 8.31 16.47
C GLN A 143 7.89 7.24 15.46
N LEU A 144 6.63 7.31 15.02
CA LEU A 144 6.13 6.50 13.92
C LEU A 144 6.86 6.83 12.62
N ASP A 145 7.03 8.12 12.31
CA ASP A 145 7.75 8.58 11.12
C ASP A 145 9.22 8.14 11.14
N ASP A 146 9.93 8.38 12.25
CA ASP A 146 11.30 7.91 12.46
C ASP A 146 11.40 6.38 12.33
N GLY A 147 10.47 5.65 12.93
CA GLY A 147 10.43 4.19 12.88
C GLY A 147 10.22 3.65 11.46
N VAL A 148 9.28 4.24 10.70
CA VAL A 148 9.06 3.91 9.29
C VAL A 148 10.30 4.19 8.45
N PHE A 149 10.96 5.33 8.67
CA PHE A 149 12.17 5.70 7.96
C PHE A 149 13.31 4.70 8.20
N VAL A 150 13.53 4.31 9.46
CA VAL A 150 14.52 3.29 9.83
C VAL A 150 14.20 1.94 9.18
N HIS A 151 12.93 1.52 9.19
CA HIS A 151 12.52 0.27 8.54
C HIS A 151 12.79 0.29 7.03
N VAL A 152 12.47 1.39 6.34
CA VAL A 152 12.73 1.54 4.90
C VAL A 152 14.23 1.47 4.58
N ILE A 153 15.07 2.09 5.41
CA ILE A 153 16.53 2.01 5.27
C ILE A 153 17.00 0.56 5.43
N ASN A 154 16.54 -0.13 6.47
CA ASN A 154 16.99 -1.49 6.79
C ASN A 154 16.57 -2.52 5.71
N VAL A 155 15.35 -2.40 5.17
CA VAL A 155 14.84 -3.27 4.11
C VAL A 155 15.68 -3.15 2.83
N LYS A 156 16.24 -1.97 2.55
CA LYS A 156 17.07 -1.74 1.37
C LYS A 156 18.55 -2.10 1.56
N SER A 157 18.94 -2.60 2.73
CA SER A 157 20.19 -3.35 3.02
C SER A 157 21.49 -2.81 2.40
N LYS A 158 21.66 -1.49 2.37
CA LYS A 158 22.89 -0.88 1.84
C LYS A 158 23.39 0.32 2.65
N VAL A 159 23.07 0.30 3.93
CA VAL A 159 23.74 1.13 4.93
C VAL A 159 24.63 0.20 5.77
N PRO A 160 25.90 0.55 6.02
CA PRO A 160 26.80 -0.28 6.83
C PRO A 160 26.20 -0.54 8.21
N CYS A 161 26.25 -1.79 8.69
CA CYS A 161 25.85 -2.11 10.06
C CYS A 161 26.83 -1.51 11.08
N GLU A 162 26.45 -1.45 12.36
CA GLU A 162 27.30 -0.88 13.43
C GLU A 162 28.72 -1.47 13.46
N HIS A 163 28.85 -2.77 13.17
CA HIS A 163 30.13 -3.47 13.11
C HIS A 163 30.98 -3.04 11.89
N ALA A 164 30.34 -2.81 10.74
CA ALA A 164 31.00 -2.32 9.54
C ALA A 164 31.46 -0.87 9.71
N VAL A 165 30.59 -0.01 10.29
CA VAL A 165 30.94 1.37 10.64
C VAL A 165 32.15 1.43 11.56
N ALA A 166 32.16 0.62 12.63
CA ALA A 166 33.29 0.57 13.57
C ALA A 166 34.60 0.14 12.90
N THR A 167 34.54 -0.77 11.93
CA THR A 167 35.71 -1.24 11.17
C THR A 167 36.23 -0.16 10.23
N ILE A 168 35.33 0.52 9.50
CA ILE A 168 35.66 1.60 8.57
C ILE A 168 36.33 2.78 9.30
N ILE A 169 35.76 3.19 10.44
CA ILE A 169 36.33 4.28 11.26
C ILE A 169 37.72 3.91 11.78
N LYS A 170 37.92 2.64 12.16
CA LYS A 170 39.21 2.15 12.65
C LYS A 170 40.31 2.21 11.58
N ASP A 171 39.93 2.06 10.31
CA ASP A 171 40.83 2.16 9.15
C ASP A 171 40.93 3.60 8.60
N ASP A 172 40.47 4.60 9.35
CA ASP A 172 40.43 6.03 8.97
C ASP A 172 39.58 6.31 7.71
N GLY A 173 38.63 5.42 7.41
CA GLY A 173 37.68 5.57 6.31
C GLY A 173 36.39 6.31 6.73
N ASN A 174 35.66 6.82 5.74
CA ASN A 174 34.37 7.47 5.95
C ASN A 174 33.21 6.47 5.72
N PRO A 175 32.37 6.18 6.73
CA PRO A 175 31.24 5.25 6.58
C PRO A 175 30.21 5.68 5.52
N TYR A 176 30.09 6.99 5.26
CA TYR A 176 29.15 7.50 4.25
C TYR A 176 29.55 7.14 2.82
N ASP A 177 30.83 6.84 2.56
CA ASP A 177 31.30 6.40 1.23
C ASP A 177 30.77 5.02 0.85
N TYR A 178 30.23 4.27 1.83
CA TYR A 178 29.66 2.94 1.67
C TYR A 178 28.12 2.94 1.71
N VAL A 179 27.52 4.12 1.81
CA VAL A 179 26.06 4.31 1.71
C VAL A 179 25.73 4.56 0.25
N GLU A 180 24.73 3.86 -0.30
CA GLU A 180 24.32 4.13 -1.68
C GLU A 180 23.80 5.56 -1.86
N ASP A 181 24.13 6.15 -3.02
CA ASP A 181 23.73 7.49 -3.41
C ASP A 181 22.25 7.78 -3.17
N PHE A 182 21.38 6.77 -3.34
CA PHE A 182 19.93 6.87 -3.09
C PHE A 182 19.56 7.45 -1.73
N PHE A 183 20.40 7.27 -0.71
CA PHE A 183 20.18 7.77 0.65
C PHE A 183 20.84 9.12 0.94
N THR A 184 21.48 9.75 -0.06
CA THR A 184 22.07 11.07 0.09
C THR A 184 21.02 12.17 -0.07
N ASP A 185 21.23 13.27 0.65
CA ASP A 185 20.42 14.49 0.48
C ASP A 185 20.48 15.02 -0.96
N GLU A 186 21.61 14.85 -1.63
CA GLU A 186 21.82 15.24 -3.03
C GLU A 186 20.95 14.41 -3.98
N TYR A 187 20.93 13.08 -3.85
CA TYR A 187 20.07 12.22 -4.66
C TYR A 187 18.58 12.47 -4.39
N CYS A 188 18.21 12.66 -3.12
CA CYS A 188 16.85 13.06 -2.74
C CYS A 188 16.45 14.33 -3.49
N LYS A 189 17.23 15.41 -3.38
CA LYS A 189 17.01 16.67 -4.10
C LYS A 189 16.97 16.48 -5.63
N SER A 190 17.82 15.62 -6.18
CA SER A 190 17.83 15.32 -7.61
C SER A 190 16.56 14.61 -8.08
N SER A 191 15.99 13.73 -7.25
CA SER A 191 14.73 13.03 -7.56
C SER A 191 13.55 13.99 -7.65
N TYR A 192 13.60 15.12 -6.93
CA TYR A 192 12.63 16.21 -6.97
C TYR A 192 13.09 17.39 -7.85
N SER A 193 14.21 17.28 -8.57
CA SER A 193 14.72 18.36 -9.44
C SER A 193 13.89 18.53 -10.71
N PHE A 194 13.15 17.49 -11.09
CA PHE A 194 12.16 17.55 -12.15
C PHE A 194 10.78 17.77 -11.56
N PRO A 195 9.87 18.49 -12.26
CA PRO A 195 8.49 18.60 -11.82
C PRO A 195 7.88 17.21 -11.67
N ILE A 196 7.46 16.86 -10.44
CA ILE A 196 6.63 15.67 -10.25
C ILE A 196 5.26 16.01 -10.79
N TYR A 197 5.00 15.54 -12.01
CA TYR A 197 3.68 15.68 -12.60
C TYR A 197 2.68 14.88 -11.77
N PRO A 198 1.51 15.46 -11.46
CA PRO A 198 0.42 14.69 -10.88
C PRO A 198 0.17 13.47 -11.79
N ILE A 199 0.03 12.28 -11.20
CA ILE A 199 -0.34 11.07 -11.93
C ILE A 199 -1.56 11.42 -12.80
N PRO A 200 -1.48 11.28 -14.14
CA PRO A 200 -2.59 11.60 -15.01
C PRO A 200 -3.82 10.80 -14.57
N ASN A 201 -4.88 11.51 -14.19
CA ASN A 201 -6.20 10.93 -14.02
C ASN A 201 -6.98 11.21 -15.31
N ILE A 202 -8.09 10.49 -15.53
CA ILE A 202 -8.99 10.68 -16.67
C ILE A 202 -9.40 12.16 -16.86
N ASP A 203 -9.42 12.96 -15.79
CA ASP A 203 -9.76 14.39 -15.81
C ASP A 203 -8.56 15.37 -15.89
N ARG A 204 -7.32 14.86 -15.80
CA ARG A 204 -6.08 15.64 -15.97
C ARG A 204 -5.31 15.08 -17.15
N HIS A 205 -5.69 15.51 -18.36
CA HIS A 205 -4.92 15.24 -19.55
C HIS A 205 -3.47 15.70 -19.36
N ASP A 206 -2.56 14.93 -19.96
CA ASP A 206 -1.13 15.18 -20.05
C ASP A 206 -0.90 16.64 -20.45
N ILE A 207 -0.41 17.47 -19.52
CA ILE A 207 -0.09 18.87 -19.75
C ILE A 207 1.20 18.92 -20.55
N ASN A 208 1.12 18.49 -21.82
CA ASN A 208 2.14 18.70 -22.85
C ASN A 208 2.15 20.16 -23.33
N GLY A 209 2.05 21.11 -22.40
CA GLY A 209 1.95 22.52 -22.66
C GLY A 209 2.53 23.29 -21.50
N HIS A 210 3.77 23.73 -21.68
CA HIS A 210 4.50 24.63 -20.80
C HIS A 210 3.65 25.84 -20.37
N GLU A 211 3.17 25.83 -19.13
CA GLU A 211 3.20 27.03 -18.32
C GLU A 211 3.94 26.65 -17.03
N GLU A 212 5.11 27.24 -16.84
CA GLU A 212 5.90 27.12 -15.63
C GLU A 212 5.09 27.77 -14.50
N ILE A 213 4.25 26.99 -13.83
CA ILE A 213 3.50 27.46 -12.67
C ILE A 213 4.54 27.70 -11.57
N VAL A 214 4.95 28.95 -11.41
CA VAL A 214 5.76 29.40 -10.28
C VAL A 214 4.89 29.27 -9.03
N VAL A 215 5.06 28.15 -8.32
CA VAL A 215 4.43 27.94 -7.01
C VAL A 215 5.15 28.86 -6.02
N GLU A 216 4.56 30.03 -5.77
CA GLU A 216 5.10 30.92 -4.75
C GLU A 216 5.00 30.24 -3.37
N PRO A 217 6.05 30.35 -2.53
CA PRO A 217 5.99 29.83 -1.17
C PRO A 217 4.79 30.46 -0.45
N PRO A 218 4.08 29.69 0.40
CA PRO A 218 2.97 30.22 1.16
C PRO A 218 3.40 31.48 1.92
N LEU A 219 2.55 32.52 1.90
CA LEU A 219 2.79 33.78 2.60
C LEU A 219 2.86 33.54 4.12
N THR A 220 4.04 33.14 4.61
CA THR A 220 4.28 32.93 6.02
C THR A 220 4.45 34.28 6.69
N LYS A 221 3.49 34.68 7.53
CA LYS A 221 3.74 35.74 8.52
C LYS A 221 4.82 35.23 9.46
N LYS A 222 5.95 35.94 9.56
CA LYS A 222 6.98 35.68 10.56
C LYS A 222 6.30 35.81 11.93
N GLN A 223 6.00 34.69 12.59
CA GLN A 223 5.44 34.72 13.94
C GLN A 223 6.45 35.47 14.83
N SER A 224 5.96 36.39 15.66
CA SER A 224 6.81 37.06 16.63
C SER A 224 7.46 35.98 17.49
N GLY A 225 8.78 35.87 17.38
CA GLY A 225 9.53 34.88 18.16
C GLY A 225 9.19 35.04 19.64
N ARG A 226 9.07 33.90 20.34
CA ARG A 226 8.85 33.87 21.80
C ARG A 226 9.82 34.87 22.46
N PRO A 227 9.32 35.83 23.28
CA PRO A 227 10.20 36.80 23.94
C PRO A 227 11.29 36.04 24.71
N LYS A 228 12.56 36.33 24.40
CA LYS A 228 13.67 35.73 25.12
C LYS A 228 13.64 36.25 26.56
N LEU A 229 13.41 35.36 27.52
CA LEU A 229 13.37 35.70 28.95
C LEU A 229 14.75 36.13 29.51
N LYS A 230 15.84 35.93 28.77
CA LYS A 230 17.18 36.42 29.13
C LYS A 230 17.96 36.87 27.88
N ARG A 231 18.57 38.06 27.96
CA ARG A 231 19.54 38.59 26.99
C ARG A 231 20.84 37.79 27.13
N MET A 232 21.32 37.16 26.07
CA MET A 232 22.68 36.61 26.02
C MET A 232 23.66 37.78 25.90
N LYS A 233 24.63 37.88 26.81
CA LYS A 233 25.73 38.83 26.68
C LYS A 233 26.60 38.41 25.49
N SER A 234 26.95 39.35 24.63
CA SER A 234 28.01 39.15 23.64
C SER A 234 29.34 39.00 24.37
N ILE A 235 30.17 38.06 23.92
CA ILE A 235 31.59 38.02 24.31
C ILE A 235 32.24 39.24 23.67
N GLY A 236 32.63 40.23 24.48
CA GLY A 236 33.29 41.44 24.01
C GLY A 236 33.09 42.74 24.80
N GLU A 237 32.52 42.72 26.00
CA GLU A 237 32.62 43.81 27.00
C GLU A 237 32.93 43.25 28.39
#